data_AF-A0A966SZ91-F1
#
_entry.id   AF-A0A966SZ91-F1
#
_cell.length_a   1.000
_cell.length_b   1.000
_cell.length_c   1.000
_cell.angle_alpha   90.00
_cell.angle_beta   90.00
_cell.angle_gamma   90.00
#
_symmetry.space_group_name_H-M   'P 1'
#
loop_
_entity.id
_entity.type
_entity.pdbx_description
1 polymer ?
#
loop_
_entity_poly.entity_id
_entity_poly.type
_entity_poly.pdbx_seq_one_letter_code
_entity_poly.pdbx_strand_id
1 'polypeptide(L)'
;MMRMTGTMQMGGWYRRALTVTVRMAIGLASIALLAPQVPAALADAVLAPVPVVEQASLPDGFAMVAETSTLRLHANFTDSRLVVEDRRSGKMWASNPFEQLGPQKASQEDALFLLSATNAKRQMTNLLTWNTEKPIISAVNIPGGFRATYDIDKFKMRFAIEYVIREEKASDGRAVPFLEVTVPDKGIEEYGNCKLVTSPTCFKMVTLEILPLFGAARAGQKGYVMVPDGAGAIVEFKPEYPQYRQRYSAQIFGPDAAANLFTVGGSGGRGGNSVTRPTMPIWGL
;
A
#
# COMPACT_ATOMS: atom_id res chain seq x y z
N MET A 1 52.78 -33.96 -30.65
CA MET A 1 51.51 -33.88 -29.91
C MET A 1 51.85 -33.45 -28.48
N MET A 2 51.29 -32.30 -28.09
CA MET A 2 51.31 -31.57 -26.80
C MET A 2 52.54 -31.59 -25.86
N ARG A 3 53.17 -30.40 -25.74
CA ARG A 3 54.09 -29.92 -24.70
C ARG A 3 53.35 -29.60 -23.38
N MET A 4 54.05 -29.70 -22.24
CA MET A 4 53.86 -28.78 -21.10
C MET A 4 55.22 -28.41 -20.46
N THR A 5 55.57 -27.13 -20.62
CA THR A 5 56.55 -26.28 -19.91
C THR A 5 56.00 -25.90 -18.52
N GLY A 6 56.74 -25.54 -17.46
CA GLY A 6 58.15 -25.28 -17.18
C GLY A 6 58.25 -24.49 -15.84
N THR A 7 59.09 -24.99 -14.91
CA THR A 7 59.99 -24.32 -13.90
C THR A 7 59.60 -22.99 -13.20
N MET A 8 59.54 -22.92 -11.85
CA MET A 8 60.62 -22.64 -10.84
C MET A 8 61.04 -21.14 -10.81
N GLN A 9 61.27 -20.38 -9.72
CA GLN A 9 61.90 -20.57 -8.39
C GLN A 9 61.55 -19.33 -7.50
N MET A 10 61.26 -19.44 -6.19
CA MET A 10 62.12 -19.50 -4.97
C MET A 10 62.72 -18.18 -4.41
N GLY A 11 62.63 -18.06 -3.08
CA GLY A 11 63.42 -17.19 -2.18
C GLY A 11 62.56 -16.14 -1.43
N GLY A 12 62.52 -16.00 -0.10
CA GLY A 12 63.33 -16.53 0.99
C GLY A 12 63.60 -15.43 2.04
N TRP A 13 62.81 -15.41 3.13
CA TRP A 13 63.11 -15.04 4.53
C TRP A 13 63.73 -13.67 4.88
N TYR A 14 63.20 -12.97 5.90
CA TYR A 14 63.86 -12.73 7.21
C TYR A 14 62.97 -11.91 8.18
N ARG A 15 63.01 -12.30 9.47
CA ARG A 15 62.47 -11.59 10.64
C ARG A 15 63.40 -10.44 11.04
N ARG A 16 62.87 -9.35 11.62
CA ARG A 16 63.30 -8.76 12.92
C ARG A 16 62.55 -7.47 13.26
N ALA A 17 62.18 -7.36 14.54
CA ALA A 17 61.61 -6.19 15.18
C ALA A 17 62.67 -5.10 15.41
N LEU A 18 62.26 -3.83 15.39
CA LEU A 18 63.02 -2.73 15.98
C LEU A 18 62.05 -1.83 16.77
N THR A 19 62.23 -1.84 18.08
CA THR A 19 61.65 -0.87 19.02
C THR A 19 62.54 0.37 19.02
N VAL A 20 61.98 1.55 18.80
CA VAL A 20 62.67 2.83 19.05
C VAL A 20 61.88 3.59 20.10
N THR A 21 62.53 3.82 21.23
CA THR A 21 62.08 4.68 22.32
C THR A 21 62.72 6.05 22.14
N VAL A 22 61.93 7.12 22.12
CA VAL A 22 62.45 8.50 22.24
C VAL A 22 61.83 9.14 23.48
N ARG A 23 62.69 9.53 24.41
CA ARG A 23 62.36 10.32 25.60
C ARG A 23 62.58 11.81 25.30
N MET A 24 61.47 12.55 25.40
CA MET A 24 61.26 13.91 25.94
C MET A 24 62.39 14.95 25.92
N ALA A 25 62.09 16.13 25.34
CA ALA A 25 62.61 17.42 25.79
C ALA A 25 61.53 18.51 25.61
N ILE A 26 61.46 19.39 26.60
CA ILE A 26 60.40 20.36 26.89
C ILE A 26 60.55 21.62 26.03
N GLY A 27 59.44 22.12 25.49
CA GLY A 27 59.32 23.47 24.95
C GLY A 27 57.91 24.01 25.21
N LEU A 28 57.80 24.95 26.16
CA LEU A 28 56.59 25.73 26.38
C LEU A 28 56.31 26.61 25.16
N ALA A 29 55.22 26.35 24.45
CA ALA A 29 54.53 27.34 23.63
C ALA A 29 53.03 27.17 23.88
N SER A 30 52.47 28.14 24.60
CA SER A 30 51.05 28.28 24.85
C SER A 30 50.29 28.44 23.53
N ILE A 31 49.43 27.48 23.20
CA ILE A 31 48.27 27.71 22.34
C ILE A 31 47.08 27.18 23.14
N ALA A 32 46.39 28.09 23.82
CA ALA A 32 45.06 27.80 24.31
C ALA A 32 44.20 27.49 23.07
N LEU A 33 43.78 26.24 22.94
CA LEU A 33 42.80 25.85 21.94
C LEU A 33 41.49 26.55 22.34
N LEU A 34 41.19 27.70 21.73
CA LEU A 34 39.85 28.27 21.79
C LEU A 34 38.93 27.23 21.15
N ALA A 35 38.16 26.53 21.98
CA ALA A 35 36.96 25.87 21.51
C ALA A 35 36.12 26.92 20.76
N PRO A 36 35.58 26.62 19.56
CA PRO A 36 34.67 27.54 18.90
C PRO A 36 33.49 27.76 19.83
N GLN A 37 33.39 28.99 20.36
CA GLN A 37 32.24 29.45 21.11
C GLN A 37 31.11 29.49 20.08
N VAL A 38 30.24 28.48 20.07
CA VAL A 38 28.99 28.55 19.31
C VAL A 38 28.26 29.77 19.85
N PRO A 39 28.00 30.81 19.03
CA PRO A 39 27.32 32.00 19.54
C PRO A 39 25.98 31.59 20.13
N ALA A 40 25.76 31.98 21.38
CA ALA A 40 24.55 31.74 22.18
C ALA A 40 23.35 32.57 21.67
N ALA A 41 23.12 32.56 20.37
CA ALA A 41 22.10 33.33 19.67
C ALA A 41 21.28 32.45 18.70
N LEU A 42 20.94 31.23 19.14
CA LEU A 42 19.91 30.38 18.49
C LEU A 42 19.04 29.64 19.51
N ALA A 43 19.10 30.00 20.80
CA ALA A 43 18.37 29.30 21.87
C ALA A 43 16.89 29.74 22.04
N ASP A 44 16.41 30.70 21.26
CA ASP A 44 15.02 31.20 21.31
C ASP A 44 14.25 31.01 19.99
N ALA A 45 14.58 29.95 19.25
CA ALA A 45 13.58 29.39 18.35
C ALA A 45 12.54 28.68 19.22
N VAL A 46 11.56 29.44 19.72
CA VAL A 46 10.31 28.92 20.26
C VAL A 46 9.83 27.87 19.25
N LEU A 47 9.96 26.59 19.62
CA LEU A 47 9.36 25.48 18.90
C LEU A 47 7.88 25.82 18.81
N ALA A 48 7.46 26.32 17.65
CA ALA A 48 6.05 26.41 17.33
C ALA A 48 5.45 25.04 17.66
N PRO A 49 4.35 24.98 18.43
CA PRO A 49 3.75 23.71 18.76
C PRO A 49 3.53 22.98 17.43
N VAL A 50 4.16 21.81 17.30
CA VAL A 50 3.85 20.89 16.20
C VAL A 50 2.33 20.81 16.20
N PRO A 51 1.64 21.10 15.09
CA PRO A 51 0.19 21.07 15.07
C PRO A 51 -0.22 19.70 15.60
N VAL A 52 -0.92 19.71 16.74
CA VAL A 52 -1.51 18.51 17.32
C VAL A 52 -2.42 17.98 16.23
N VAL A 53 -1.95 16.97 15.50
CA VAL A 53 -2.77 16.26 14.55
C VAL A 53 -3.88 15.69 15.40
N GLU A 54 -5.09 16.22 15.21
CA GLU A 54 -6.29 15.76 15.87
C GLU A 54 -6.32 14.24 15.75
N GLN A 55 -6.04 13.56 16.85
CA GLN A 55 -6.02 12.11 16.91
C GLN A 55 -7.46 11.68 16.70
N ALA A 56 -7.74 11.15 15.51
CA ALA A 56 -8.99 10.47 15.30
C ALA A 56 -9.11 9.40 16.40
N SER A 57 -10.26 9.35 17.08
CA SER A 57 -10.58 8.26 17.98
C SER A 57 -11.25 7.16 17.15
N LEU A 58 -10.96 5.90 17.47
CA LEU A 58 -11.64 4.77 16.85
C LEU A 58 -13.12 4.79 17.26
N PRO A 59 -14.07 4.72 16.31
CA PRO A 59 -15.48 4.56 16.64
C PRO A 59 -15.77 3.23 17.34
N ASP A 60 -16.94 3.13 17.95
CA ASP A 60 -17.42 1.88 18.56
C ASP A 60 -17.50 0.74 17.53
N GLY A 61 -17.30 -0.49 18.00
CA GLY A 61 -17.42 -1.71 17.19
C GLY A 61 -16.12 -2.19 16.53
N PHE A 62 -15.04 -1.42 16.61
CA PHE A 62 -13.70 -1.87 16.23
C PHE A 62 -13.04 -2.63 17.37
N ALA A 63 -12.49 -3.80 17.06
CA ALA A 63 -11.65 -4.59 17.96
C ALA A 63 -10.24 -4.72 17.37
N MET A 64 -9.21 -4.66 18.22
CA MET A 64 -7.85 -4.95 17.80
C MET A 64 -7.72 -6.45 17.50
N VAL A 65 -7.27 -6.78 16.28
CA VAL A 65 -7.17 -8.16 15.78
C VAL A 65 -5.73 -8.64 15.58
N ALA A 66 -4.79 -7.71 15.39
CA ALA A 66 -3.38 -8.00 15.25
C ALA A 66 -2.49 -6.81 15.57
N GLU A 67 -1.24 -7.09 15.94
CA GLU A 67 -0.23 -6.08 16.23
C GLU A 67 1.16 -6.55 15.74
N THR A 68 1.96 -5.61 15.21
CA THR A 68 3.40 -5.77 14.94
C THR A 68 4.21 -4.88 15.89
N SER A 69 5.51 -4.67 15.63
CA SER A 69 6.31 -3.73 16.44
C SER A 69 5.78 -2.29 16.38
N THR A 70 5.13 -1.92 15.28
CA THR A 70 4.79 -0.53 14.95
C THR A 70 3.40 -0.33 14.35
N LEU A 71 2.72 -1.38 13.89
CA LEU A 71 1.34 -1.31 13.39
C LEU A 71 0.37 -2.05 14.31
N ARG A 72 -0.85 -1.55 14.41
CA ARG A 72 -2.02 -2.27 14.90
C ARG A 72 -3.08 -2.34 13.82
N LEU A 73 -3.73 -3.50 13.73
CA LEU A 73 -4.89 -3.70 12.89
C LEU A 73 -6.12 -3.82 13.78
N HIS A 74 -7.08 -2.95 13.53
CA HIS A 74 -8.40 -2.98 14.14
C HIS A 74 -9.43 -3.36 13.09
N ALA A 75 -10.42 -4.16 13.45
CA ALA A 75 -11.47 -4.63 12.55
C ALA A 75 -12.85 -4.51 13.21
N ASN A 76 -13.85 -4.17 12.41
CA ASN A 76 -15.25 -4.33 12.76
C ASN A 76 -15.79 -5.56 12.03
N PHE A 77 -16.13 -6.60 12.79
CA PHE A 77 -16.56 -7.89 12.23
C PHE A 77 -17.97 -7.85 11.64
N THR A 78 -18.76 -6.82 11.95
CA THR A 78 -20.14 -6.68 11.48
C THR A 78 -20.18 -6.20 10.04
N ASP A 79 -19.32 -5.25 9.69
CA ASP A 79 -19.29 -4.61 8.37
C ASP A 79 -17.94 -4.76 7.66
N SER A 80 -17.01 -5.55 8.21
CA SER A 80 -15.66 -5.80 7.68
C SER A 80 -14.79 -4.56 7.45
N ARG A 81 -15.13 -3.41 8.04
CA ARG A 81 -14.25 -2.23 8.03
C ARG A 81 -12.99 -2.49 8.83
N LEU A 82 -11.89 -1.86 8.44
CA LEU A 82 -10.61 -1.97 9.14
C LEU A 82 -9.94 -0.62 9.35
N VAL A 83 -9.04 -0.58 10.32
CA VAL A 83 -8.18 0.56 10.61
C VAL A 83 -6.78 0.06 10.88
N VAL A 84 -5.80 0.62 10.18
CA VAL A 84 -4.39 0.44 10.48
C VAL A 84 -3.90 1.64 11.26
N GLU A 85 -3.37 1.42 12.45
CA GLU A 85 -2.79 2.46 13.31
C GLU A 85 -1.26 2.33 13.31
N ASP A 86 -0.55 3.41 13.00
CA ASP A 86 0.89 3.51 13.24
C ASP A 86 1.14 3.97 14.69
N ARG A 87 1.67 3.08 15.51
CA ARG A 87 1.93 3.32 16.94
C ARG A 87 2.98 4.39 17.19
N ARG A 88 3.82 4.72 16.20
CA ARG A 88 4.87 5.74 16.33
C ARG A 88 4.31 7.15 16.26
N SER A 89 3.29 7.36 15.43
CA SER A 89 2.70 8.68 15.17
C SER A 89 1.26 8.82 15.66
N GLY A 90 0.59 7.71 15.97
CA GLY A 90 -0.85 7.67 16.21
C GLY A 90 -1.69 7.88 14.94
N LYS A 91 -1.07 7.93 13.75
CA LYS A 91 -1.80 8.09 12.48
C LYS A 91 -2.63 6.83 12.22
N MET A 92 -3.87 7.03 11.80
CA MET A 92 -4.78 5.95 11.43
C MET A 92 -5.16 6.01 9.95
N TRP A 93 -5.14 4.86 9.29
CA TRP A 93 -5.64 4.65 7.94
C TRP A 93 -6.85 3.73 8.01
N ALA A 94 -8.04 4.28 7.79
CA ALA A 94 -9.28 3.53 7.76
C ALA A 94 -9.58 3.02 6.34
N SER A 95 -10.26 1.87 6.22
CA SER A 95 -10.80 1.37 4.94
C SER A 95 -11.80 2.32 4.29
N ASN A 96 -12.57 2.99 5.14
CA ASN A 96 -13.65 3.88 4.81
C ASN A 96 -13.54 5.10 5.71
N PRO A 97 -13.84 6.30 5.21
CA PRO A 97 -13.79 7.51 6.01
C PRO A 97 -14.84 7.44 7.13
N PHE A 98 -14.47 7.85 8.35
CA PHE A 98 -15.40 7.94 9.48
C PHE A 98 -16.30 9.16 9.42
N GLU A 99 -15.83 10.18 8.72
CA GLU A 99 -16.56 11.42 8.51
C GLU A 99 -16.83 11.59 7.02
N GLN A 100 -17.91 12.29 6.71
CA GLN A 100 -18.29 12.57 5.35
C GLN A 100 -17.18 13.36 4.62
N LEU A 101 -16.75 12.88 3.45
CA LEU A 101 -15.68 13.51 2.66
C LEU A 101 -16.19 14.74 1.88
N GLY A 102 -17.51 14.92 1.82
CA GLY A 102 -18.19 16.08 1.28
C GLY A 102 -19.66 15.82 0.92
N PRO A 103 -20.42 16.86 0.56
CA PRO A 103 -21.88 16.76 0.37
C PRO A 103 -22.33 15.85 -0.78
N GLN A 104 -21.43 15.45 -1.69
CA GLN A 104 -21.76 14.69 -2.91
C GLN A 104 -21.32 13.20 -2.87
N LYS A 105 -20.70 12.70 -1.79
CA LYS A 105 -19.98 11.41 -1.81
C LYS A 105 -20.51 10.31 -0.88
N ALA A 106 -21.59 10.56 -0.13
CA ALA A 106 -22.10 9.67 0.92
C ALA A 106 -22.29 8.20 0.50
N SER A 107 -22.75 7.91 -0.73
CA SER A 107 -23.02 6.52 -1.15
C SER A 107 -21.78 5.70 -1.51
N GLN A 108 -20.64 6.35 -1.80
CA GLN A 108 -19.37 5.68 -2.08
C GLN A 108 -18.52 5.53 -0.82
N GLU A 109 -18.77 6.36 0.19
CA GLU A 109 -18.02 6.41 1.44
C GLU A 109 -18.16 5.12 2.26
N ASP A 110 -19.28 4.40 2.11
CA ASP A 110 -19.52 3.11 2.76
C ASP A 110 -19.02 1.90 1.94
N ALA A 111 -18.40 2.11 0.76
CA ALA A 111 -18.00 1.01 -0.10
C ALA A 111 -16.74 0.29 0.41
N LEU A 112 -16.84 -0.98 0.78
CA LEU A 112 -15.72 -1.83 1.21
C LEU A 112 -14.91 -2.35 0.01
N PHE A 113 -15.64 -2.62 -1.08
CA PHE A 113 -15.12 -3.00 -2.38
C PHE A 113 -16.08 -2.52 -3.48
N LEU A 114 -15.56 -2.42 -4.71
CA LEU A 114 -16.34 -2.23 -5.93
C LEU A 114 -16.22 -3.49 -6.78
N LEU A 115 -17.36 -4.07 -7.14
CA LEU A 115 -17.41 -5.30 -7.93
C LEU A 115 -18.14 -5.02 -9.25
N SER A 116 -17.52 -5.36 -10.36
CA SER A 116 -18.19 -5.45 -11.66
C SER A 116 -18.38 -6.90 -12.02
N ALA A 117 -19.59 -7.28 -12.39
CA ALA A 117 -19.93 -8.65 -12.76
C ALA A 117 -20.78 -8.70 -14.03
N THR A 118 -20.63 -9.78 -14.81
CA THR A 118 -21.33 -9.99 -16.08
C THR A 118 -22.13 -11.28 -16.08
N ASN A 119 -23.21 -11.35 -16.87
CA ASN A 119 -24.06 -12.53 -17.01
C ASN A 119 -24.07 -13.06 -18.46
N ALA A 120 -24.84 -14.13 -18.71
CA ALA A 120 -24.98 -14.73 -20.05
C ALA A 120 -25.48 -13.74 -21.13
N LYS A 121 -26.24 -12.71 -20.72
CA LYS A 121 -26.74 -11.65 -21.61
C LYS A 121 -25.68 -10.58 -21.89
N ARG A 122 -24.45 -10.73 -21.39
CA ARG A 122 -23.38 -9.73 -21.43
C ARG A 122 -23.76 -8.41 -20.76
N GLN A 123 -24.69 -8.46 -19.81
CA GLN A 123 -25.08 -7.28 -19.03
C GLN A 123 -24.06 -7.08 -17.93
N MET A 124 -23.39 -5.91 -17.95
CA MET A 124 -22.50 -5.51 -16.86
C MET A 124 -23.32 -4.92 -15.72
N THR A 125 -23.09 -5.41 -14.50
CA THR A 125 -23.67 -4.85 -13.27
C THR A 125 -22.55 -4.45 -12.34
N ASN A 126 -22.60 -3.20 -11.87
CA ASN A 126 -21.68 -2.67 -10.87
C ASN A 126 -22.34 -2.72 -9.49
N LEU A 127 -21.72 -3.44 -8.58
CA LEU A 127 -22.09 -3.50 -7.19
C LEU A 127 -21.23 -2.52 -6.40
N LEU A 128 -21.91 -1.53 -5.81
CA LEU A 128 -21.41 -0.79 -4.67
C LEU A 128 -21.94 -1.53 -3.44
N THR A 129 -21.09 -1.87 -2.48
CA THR A 129 -21.42 -2.68 -1.30
C THR A 129 -22.64 -2.18 -0.50
N TRP A 130 -23.02 -0.91 -0.69
CA TRP A 130 -24.17 -0.28 -0.03
C TRP A 130 -25.35 0.07 -0.96
N ASN A 131 -25.31 -0.30 -2.24
CA ASN A 131 -26.46 -0.15 -3.15
C ASN A 131 -27.41 -1.35 -3.03
N THR A 132 -28.34 -1.49 -3.98
CA THR A 132 -29.52 -2.40 -3.99
C THR A 132 -29.30 -3.87 -3.58
N GLU A 133 -28.06 -4.36 -3.47
CA GLU A 133 -27.76 -5.72 -3.03
C GLU A 133 -26.64 -5.71 -1.98
N LYS A 134 -26.96 -6.00 -0.72
CA LYS A 134 -25.95 -6.06 0.35
C LYS A 134 -25.40 -7.48 0.46
N PRO A 135 -24.07 -7.68 0.39
CA PRO A 135 -23.51 -8.99 0.66
C PRO A 135 -23.82 -9.41 2.10
N ILE A 136 -24.05 -10.70 2.32
CA ILE A 136 -23.99 -11.27 3.65
C ILE A 136 -22.51 -11.36 4.03
N ILE A 137 -22.14 -10.68 5.11
CA ILE A 137 -20.77 -10.61 5.59
C ILE A 137 -20.60 -11.60 6.74
N SER A 138 -19.56 -12.42 6.68
CA SER A 138 -19.08 -13.20 7.82
C SER A 138 -17.59 -12.97 7.97
N ALA A 139 -17.15 -12.51 9.14
CA ALA A 139 -15.73 -12.24 9.41
C ALA A 139 -15.22 -13.10 10.57
N VAL A 140 -14.00 -13.62 10.44
CA VAL A 140 -13.34 -14.47 11.44
C VAL A 140 -11.90 -14.03 11.66
N ASN A 141 -11.40 -14.19 12.88
CA ASN A 141 -9.98 -13.96 13.18
C ASN A 141 -9.10 -15.01 12.47
N ILE A 142 -7.96 -14.57 11.97
CA ILE A 142 -6.89 -15.41 11.43
C ILE A 142 -5.54 -14.93 11.98
N PRO A 143 -4.47 -15.73 11.92
CA PRO A 143 -3.16 -15.28 12.37
C PRO A 143 -2.73 -13.98 11.66
N GLY A 144 -2.46 -12.94 12.44
CA GLY A 144 -2.03 -11.63 11.93
C GLY A 144 -3.15 -10.73 11.39
N GLY A 145 -4.42 -11.10 11.52
CA GLY A 145 -5.54 -10.23 11.16
C GLY A 145 -6.89 -10.91 11.10
N PHE A 146 -7.68 -10.66 10.06
CA PHE A 146 -9.01 -11.24 9.90
C PHE A 146 -9.33 -11.59 8.44
N ARG A 147 -10.23 -12.56 8.25
CA ARG A 147 -10.80 -12.92 6.94
C ARG A 147 -12.27 -12.51 6.92
N ALA A 148 -12.66 -11.71 5.93
CA ALA A 148 -14.05 -11.38 5.64
C ALA A 148 -14.51 -12.18 4.42
N THR A 149 -15.63 -12.87 4.54
CA THR A 149 -16.31 -13.57 3.46
C THR A 149 -17.57 -12.83 3.09
N TYR A 150 -17.77 -12.61 1.80
CA TYR A 150 -18.90 -11.89 1.22
C TYR A 150 -19.71 -12.86 0.37
N ASP A 151 -20.98 -13.04 0.70
CA ASP A 151 -21.91 -13.86 -0.08
C ASP A 151 -22.97 -12.97 -0.74
N ILE A 152 -23.07 -13.04 -2.07
CA ILE A 152 -23.99 -12.26 -2.88
C ILE A 152 -24.94 -13.23 -3.58
N ASP A 153 -26.05 -13.55 -2.92
CA ASP A 153 -26.99 -14.58 -3.40
C ASP A 153 -27.56 -14.27 -4.79
N LYS A 154 -27.86 -13.00 -5.08
CA LYS A 154 -28.32 -12.56 -6.40
C LYS A 154 -27.32 -12.88 -7.51
N PHE A 155 -26.03 -12.86 -7.20
CA PHE A 155 -24.96 -13.16 -8.15
C PHE A 155 -24.57 -14.64 -8.12
N LYS A 156 -25.06 -15.40 -7.12
CA LYS A 156 -24.67 -16.78 -6.82
C LYS A 156 -23.15 -16.91 -6.71
N MET A 157 -22.56 -15.97 -5.99
CA MET A 157 -21.13 -15.79 -5.87
C MET A 157 -20.76 -15.48 -4.43
N ARG A 158 -19.69 -16.10 -3.98
CA ARG A 158 -19.05 -15.86 -2.70
C ARG A 158 -17.57 -15.59 -2.95
N PHE A 159 -16.99 -14.66 -2.22
CA PHE A 159 -15.53 -14.48 -2.19
C PHE A 159 -15.06 -14.10 -0.81
N ALA A 160 -13.79 -14.36 -0.52
CA ALA A 160 -13.14 -13.97 0.73
C ALA A 160 -12.03 -12.96 0.48
N ILE A 161 -11.81 -12.06 1.45
CA ILE A 161 -10.65 -11.17 1.51
C ILE A 161 -10.00 -11.34 2.88
N GLU A 162 -8.69 -11.52 2.88
CA GLU A 162 -7.85 -11.59 4.06
C GLU A 162 -7.10 -10.27 4.22
N TYR A 163 -7.16 -9.70 5.42
CA TYR A 163 -6.44 -8.49 5.80
C TYR A 163 -5.49 -8.86 6.93
N VAL A 164 -4.20 -8.89 6.65
CA VAL A 164 -3.17 -9.36 7.57
C VAL A 164 -2.07 -8.31 7.67
N ILE A 165 -1.63 -7.99 8.89
CA ILE A 165 -0.40 -7.20 9.06
C ILE A 165 0.80 -8.13 9.24
N ARG A 166 1.88 -7.82 8.55
CA ARG A 166 3.15 -8.54 8.61
C ARG A 166 4.28 -7.56 8.87
N GLU A 167 5.44 -8.12 9.21
CA GLU A 167 6.66 -7.38 9.40
C GLU A 167 7.82 -8.16 8.79
N GLU A 168 8.52 -7.50 7.86
CA GLU A 168 9.71 -8.04 7.22
C GLU A 168 10.94 -7.23 7.62
N LYS A 169 12.12 -7.83 7.48
CA LYS A 169 13.39 -7.12 7.66
C LYS A 169 13.86 -6.62 6.30
N ALA A 170 14.04 -5.31 6.18
CA ALA A 170 14.73 -4.72 5.05
C ALA A 170 16.22 -5.14 5.04
N SER A 171 16.89 -4.90 3.91
CA SER A 171 18.31 -5.22 3.73
C SER A 171 19.24 -4.51 4.73
N ASP A 172 18.81 -3.39 5.28
CA ASP A 172 19.48 -2.62 6.33
C ASP A 172 19.17 -3.13 7.76
N GLY A 173 18.37 -4.19 7.89
CA GLY A 173 17.94 -4.78 9.16
C GLY A 173 16.74 -4.10 9.82
N ARG A 174 16.21 -3.04 9.23
CA ARG A 174 15.02 -2.33 9.75
C ARG A 174 13.77 -3.18 9.58
N ALA A 175 12.95 -3.23 10.63
CA ALA A 175 11.60 -3.78 10.55
C ALA A 175 10.70 -2.90 9.66
N VAL A 176 10.11 -3.50 8.64
CA VAL A 176 9.17 -2.88 7.71
C VAL A 176 7.83 -3.56 7.88
N PRO A 177 6.90 -2.96 8.62
CA PRO A 177 5.56 -3.50 8.72
C PRO A 177 4.75 -3.14 7.47
N PHE A 178 3.79 -3.98 7.10
CA PHE A 178 2.87 -3.71 6.00
C PHE A 178 1.52 -4.40 6.22
N LEU A 179 0.48 -3.83 5.60
CA LEU A 179 -0.81 -4.49 5.43
C LEU A 179 -0.77 -5.31 4.15
N GLU A 180 -0.95 -6.61 4.27
CA GLU A 180 -1.17 -7.55 3.18
C GLU A 180 -2.67 -7.76 3.00
N VAL A 181 -3.15 -7.58 1.77
CA VAL A 181 -4.54 -7.81 1.39
C VAL A 181 -4.58 -8.89 0.33
N THR A 182 -5.23 -10.01 0.64
CA THR A 182 -5.23 -11.21 -0.22
C THR A 182 -6.64 -11.66 -0.53
N VAL A 183 -6.91 -11.95 -1.80
CA VAL A 183 -8.11 -12.67 -2.24
C VAL A 183 -7.68 -14.11 -2.54
N PRO A 184 -7.89 -15.06 -1.62
CA PRO A 184 -7.46 -16.43 -1.87
C PRO A 184 -8.28 -17.06 -3.00
N ASP A 185 -7.62 -17.75 -3.94
CA ASP A 185 -8.29 -18.41 -5.07
C ASP A 185 -9.42 -19.33 -4.63
N LYS A 186 -9.17 -20.13 -3.57
CA LYS A 186 -10.16 -21.04 -2.98
C LYS A 186 -11.29 -20.31 -2.24
N GLY A 187 -11.10 -19.03 -1.96
CA GLY A 187 -12.13 -18.18 -1.38
C GLY A 187 -13.16 -17.72 -2.39
N ILE A 188 -12.85 -17.72 -3.69
CA ILE A 188 -13.76 -17.35 -4.77
C ILE A 188 -14.57 -18.59 -5.18
N GLU A 189 -15.87 -18.54 -4.96
CA GLU A 189 -16.80 -19.61 -5.26
C GLU A 189 -17.99 -19.05 -6.04
N GLU A 190 -18.31 -19.68 -7.16
CA GLU A 190 -19.53 -19.43 -7.92
C GLU A 190 -20.40 -20.67 -7.78
N TYR A 191 -21.56 -20.52 -7.18
CA TYR A 191 -22.40 -21.65 -6.78
C TYR A 191 -23.73 -21.68 -7.55
N GLY A 192 -24.49 -22.77 -7.37
CA GLY A 192 -25.70 -23.02 -8.14
C GLY A 192 -25.42 -23.58 -9.54
N ASN A 193 -26.49 -23.90 -10.28
CA ASN A 193 -26.39 -24.48 -11.63
C ASN A 193 -26.08 -23.37 -12.67
N CYS A 194 -24.86 -22.84 -12.62
CA CYS A 194 -24.46 -21.60 -13.27
C CYS A 194 -23.46 -21.82 -14.40
N LYS A 195 -23.97 -22.06 -15.62
CA LYS A 195 -23.16 -21.95 -16.85
C LYS A 195 -23.29 -20.54 -17.41
N LEU A 196 -22.14 -19.88 -17.64
CA LEU A 196 -22.07 -18.51 -18.17
C LEU A 196 -22.80 -18.34 -19.50
N VAL A 197 -22.90 -19.39 -20.32
CA VAL A 197 -23.55 -19.33 -21.63
C VAL A 197 -25.08 -19.39 -21.54
N THR A 198 -25.63 -20.02 -20.49
CA THR A 198 -27.06 -20.38 -20.46
C THR A 198 -27.84 -19.72 -19.34
N SER A 199 -27.18 -19.26 -18.26
CA SER A 199 -27.88 -18.70 -17.11
C SER A 199 -27.82 -17.16 -17.11
N PRO A 200 -28.93 -16.46 -17.38
CA PRO A 200 -28.97 -15.00 -17.30
C PRO A 200 -29.02 -14.47 -15.86
N THR A 201 -29.24 -15.35 -14.89
CA THR A 201 -29.36 -15.01 -13.46
C THR A 201 -28.08 -15.24 -12.68
N CYS A 202 -27.08 -15.90 -13.26
CA CYS A 202 -25.77 -16.08 -12.64
C CYS A 202 -24.79 -15.04 -13.19
N PHE A 203 -24.00 -14.47 -12.29
CA PHE A 203 -22.99 -13.49 -12.62
C PHE A 203 -21.59 -14.09 -12.47
N LYS A 204 -20.64 -13.55 -13.23
CA LYS A 204 -19.21 -13.85 -13.16
C LYS A 204 -18.46 -12.56 -12.84
N MET A 205 -17.55 -12.64 -11.89
CA MET A 205 -16.72 -11.50 -11.51
C MET A 205 -15.82 -11.08 -12.68
N VAL A 206 -15.79 -9.77 -12.95
CA VAL A 206 -14.94 -9.16 -13.98
C VAL A 206 -13.87 -8.30 -13.32
N THR A 207 -14.27 -7.44 -12.39
CA THR A 207 -13.37 -6.52 -11.69
C THR A 207 -13.71 -6.52 -10.20
N LEU A 208 -12.68 -6.58 -9.36
CA LEU A 208 -12.78 -6.37 -7.93
C LEU A 208 -11.79 -5.29 -7.51
N GLU A 209 -12.30 -4.18 -7.01
CA GLU A 209 -11.51 -3.10 -6.42
C GLU A 209 -11.65 -3.16 -4.90
N ILE A 210 -10.53 -3.34 -4.21
CA ILE A 210 -10.49 -3.59 -2.76
C ILE A 210 -10.03 -2.32 -2.04
N LEU A 211 -10.73 -1.96 -0.96
CA LEU A 211 -10.45 -0.77 -0.15
C LEU A 211 -10.30 0.51 -1.00
N PRO A 212 -11.31 0.87 -1.83
CA PRO A 212 -11.22 1.99 -2.78
C PRO A 212 -10.98 3.36 -2.10
N LEU A 213 -11.25 3.45 -0.79
CA LEU A 213 -11.12 4.67 0.02
C LEU A 213 -10.11 4.52 1.16
N PHE A 214 -9.19 3.54 1.08
CA PHE A 214 -8.19 3.34 2.12
C PHE A 214 -7.37 4.62 2.35
N GLY A 215 -7.39 5.13 3.57
CA GLY A 215 -6.65 6.33 3.95
C GLY A 215 -7.17 7.62 3.33
N ALA A 216 -8.37 7.64 2.74
CA ALA A 216 -8.93 8.81 2.08
C ALA A 216 -8.89 10.06 2.98
N ALA A 217 -8.31 11.13 2.43
CA ALA A 217 -8.13 12.39 3.12
C ALA A 217 -9.37 13.30 2.98
N ARG A 218 -9.62 14.12 4.00
CA ARG A 218 -10.68 15.15 3.96
C ARG A 218 -10.30 16.29 3.01
N ALA A 219 -11.31 16.97 2.47
CA ALA A 219 -11.08 18.20 1.74
C ALA A 219 -10.36 19.23 2.63
N GLY A 220 -9.29 19.84 2.12
CA GLY A 220 -8.48 20.81 2.88
C GLY A 220 -7.41 20.21 3.80
N GLN A 221 -7.33 18.89 3.95
CA GLN A 221 -6.21 18.24 4.66
C GLN A 221 -4.92 18.45 3.87
N LYS A 222 -3.79 18.69 4.56
CA LYS A 222 -2.46 18.75 3.93
C LYS A 222 -1.94 17.36 3.66
N GLY A 223 -1.45 17.12 2.44
CA GLY A 223 -0.86 15.85 2.02
C GLY A 223 -0.79 15.75 0.51
N TYR A 224 -0.35 14.60 0.01
CA TYR A 224 -0.25 14.33 -1.42
C TYR A 224 -0.45 12.85 -1.70
N VAL A 225 -0.87 12.52 -2.92
CA VAL A 225 -0.82 11.15 -3.46
C VAL A 225 0.46 11.00 -4.28
N MET A 226 1.21 9.93 -4.10
CA MET A 226 2.28 9.51 -5.01
C MET A 226 1.73 8.57 -6.08
N VAL A 227 1.94 8.91 -7.34
CA VAL A 227 1.52 8.15 -8.50
C VAL A 227 2.78 7.70 -9.26
N PRO A 228 2.99 6.40 -9.49
CA PRO A 228 4.19 5.88 -10.14
C PRO A 228 4.15 6.02 -11.67
N ASP A 229 3.75 7.19 -12.18
CA ASP A 229 3.68 7.45 -13.63
C ASP A 229 5.06 7.85 -14.18
N GLY A 230 5.67 6.99 -15.01
CA GLY A 230 7.01 7.21 -15.55
C GLY A 230 8.08 7.29 -14.45
N ALA A 231 8.65 8.48 -14.23
CA ALA A 231 9.61 8.76 -13.16
C ALA A 231 8.95 8.99 -11.77
N GLY A 232 7.63 9.04 -11.73
CA GLY A 232 6.83 9.35 -10.54
C GLY A 232 6.24 10.76 -10.59
N ALA A 233 5.03 10.90 -10.04
CA ALA A 233 4.31 12.16 -9.89
C ALA A 233 3.74 12.26 -8.47
N ILE A 234 3.60 13.49 -7.97
CA ILE A 234 2.88 13.79 -6.73
C ILE A 234 1.68 14.67 -7.03
N VAL A 235 0.57 14.40 -6.35
CA VAL A 235 -0.67 15.17 -6.47
C VAL A 235 -1.04 15.68 -5.09
N GLU A 236 -0.82 16.97 -4.85
CA GLU A 236 -1.18 17.60 -3.59
C GLU A 236 -2.69 17.66 -3.37
N PHE A 237 -3.11 17.50 -2.13
CA PHE A 237 -4.49 17.71 -1.72
C PHE A 237 -4.86 19.19 -1.85
N LYS A 238 -6.00 19.46 -2.47
CA LYS A 238 -6.51 20.81 -2.66
C LYS A 238 -7.77 21.02 -1.82
N PRO A 239 -8.01 22.23 -1.31
CA PRO A 239 -9.27 22.54 -0.62
C PRO A 239 -10.45 22.49 -1.60
N GLU A 240 -10.23 22.89 -2.85
CA GLU A 240 -11.22 22.90 -3.92
C GLU A 240 -10.80 21.98 -5.06
N TYR A 241 -11.78 21.30 -5.64
CA TYR A 241 -11.58 20.39 -6.76
C TYR A 241 -12.49 20.77 -7.92
N PRO A 242 -12.02 20.64 -9.17
CA PRO A 242 -12.89 20.78 -10.33
C PRO A 242 -14.04 19.78 -10.27
N GLN A 243 -15.24 20.19 -10.70
CA GLN A 243 -16.44 19.33 -10.73
C GLN A 243 -16.24 18.10 -11.65
N TYR A 244 -15.47 18.27 -12.72
CA TYR A 244 -15.09 17.19 -13.63
C TYR A 244 -13.67 16.72 -13.34
N ARG A 245 -13.54 15.48 -12.89
CA ARG A 245 -12.25 14.81 -12.68
C ARG A 245 -12.17 13.57 -13.54
N GLN A 246 -11.05 13.40 -14.22
CA GLN A 246 -10.70 12.12 -14.81
C GLN A 246 -10.11 11.23 -13.71
N ARG A 247 -10.66 10.02 -13.56
CA ARG A 247 -10.08 9.01 -12.68
C ARG A 247 -8.73 8.58 -13.27
N TYR A 248 -7.66 8.66 -12.49
CA TYR A 248 -6.41 8.00 -12.87
C TYR A 248 -6.58 6.48 -12.69
N SER A 249 -6.31 5.73 -13.74
CA SER A 249 -6.37 4.27 -13.75
C SER A 249 -5.29 3.76 -14.68
N ALA A 250 -4.40 2.91 -14.15
CA ALA A 250 -3.29 2.38 -14.91
C ALA A 250 -3.08 0.90 -14.59
N GLN A 251 -2.68 0.12 -15.60
CA GLN A 251 -2.42 -1.31 -15.46
C GLN A 251 -0.99 -1.53 -14.98
N ILE A 252 -0.86 -2.13 -13.78
CA ILE A 252 0.44 -2.55 -13.24
C ILE A 252 0.90 -3.83 -13.92
N PHE A 253 0.01 -4.84 -13.94
CA PHE A 253 0.22 -6.07 -14.68
C PHE A 253 -0.46 -5.97 -16.05
N GLY A 254 0.12 -6.63 -17.04
CA GLY A 254 -0.44 -6.64 -18.38
C GLY A 254 -1.84 -7.28 -18.44
N PRO A 255 -2.59 -7.01 -19.51
CA PRO A 255 -3.84 -7.70 -19.76
C PRO A 255 -3.61 -9.21 -19.74
N ASP A 256 -4.55 -9.95 -19.17
CA ASP A 256 -4.52 -11.40 -19.24
C ASP A 256 -4.72 -11.88 -20.69
N ALA A 257 -4.45 -13.16 -20.93
CA ALA A 257 -4.61 -13.73 -22.27
C ALA A 257 -6.05 -13.62 -22.79
N ALA A 258 -7.04 -13.68 -21.90
CA ALA A 258 -8.46 -13.61 -22.24
C ALA A 258 -8.90 -12.20 -22.70
N ALA A 259 -8.34 -11.15 -22.13
CA ALA A 259 -8.57 -9.76 -22.50
C ALA A 259 -7.86 -9.41 -23.81
N ASN A 260 -6.67 -9.97 -24.05
CA ASN A 260 -5.92 -9.77 -25.30
C ASN A 260 -6.57 -10.42 -26.53
N LEU A 261 -7.40 -11.45 -26.33
CA LEU A 261 -8.14 -12.10 -27.42
C LEU A 261 -9.16 -11.16 -28.11
N PHE A 262 -9.60 -10.09 -27.43
CA PHE A 262 -10.59 -9.15 -27.97
C PHE A 262 -9.99 -7.89 -28.61
N THR A 263 -8.69 -7.62 -28.44
CA THR A 263 -8.00 -6.44 -29.01
C THR A 263 -7.50 -6.64 -30.44
N VAL A 264 -7.62 -7.83 -31.03
CA VAL A 264 -7.13 -8.13 -32.39
C VAL A 264 -8.16 -7.80 -33.49
N GLY A 265 -9.38 -7.38 -33.14
CA GLY A 265 -10.50 -7.27 -34.10
C GLY A 265 -10.98 -5.87 -34.51
N GLY A 266 -10.38 -4.77 -34.03
CA GLY A 266 -10.92 -3.42 -34.24
C GLY A 266 -9.95 -2.47 -34.93
N SER A 267 -9.95 -2.43 -36.26
CA SER A 267 -9.37 -1.32 -37.02
C SER A 267 -10.23 -0.06 -36.81
N GLY A 268 -9.99 0.68 -35.73
CA GLY A 268 -10.72 1.91 -35.45
C GLY A 268 -10.04 2.73 -34.37
N GLY A 269 -9.26 3.73 -34.80
CA GLY A 269 -8.84 4.85 -33.96
C GLY A 269 -7.78 4.55 -32.90
N ARG A 270 -6.51 4.53 -33.32
CA ARG A 270 -5.38 4.85 -32.42
C ARG A 270 -5.49 6.33 -32.01
N GLY A 271 -6.35 6.61 -31.03
CA GLY A 271 -6.32 7.80 -30.19
C GLY A 271 -5.83 7.42 -28.80
N GLY A 272 -4.79 6.61 -28.71
CA GLY A 272 -4.18 6.24 -27.44
C GLY A 272 -3.10 7.26 -27.12
N ASN A 273 -3.36 8.14 -26.14
CA ASN A 273 -2.26 8.67 -25.33
C ASN A 273 -1.34 7.48 -25.01
N SER A 274 -0.03 7.63 -25.20
CA SER A 274 0.92 6.62 -24.75
C SER A 274 0.55 6.30 -23.30
N VAL A 275 -0.03 5.12 -23.05
CA VAL A 275 -0.35 4.70 -21.70
C VAL A 275 1.01 4.41 -21.08
N THR A 276 1.61 5.43 -20.50
CA THR A 276 2.78 5.30 -19.64
C THR A 276 2.35 4.33 -18.56
N ARG A 277 2.94 3.14 -18.59
CA ARG A 277 2.64 2.11 -17.60
C ARG A 277 3.32 2.54 -16.31
N PRO A 278 2.69 2.26 -15.14
CA PRO A 278 3.39 2.33 -13.88
C PRO A 278 4.70 1.57 -13.98
N THR A 279 5.81 2.23 -13.69
CA THR A 279 7.14 1.59 -13.74
C THR A 279 7.44 0.82 -12.47
N MET A 280 6.64 1.05 -11.42
CA MET A 280 6.73 0.38 -10.12
C MET A 280 5.34 0.09 -9.56
N PRO A 281 5.13 -1.04 -8.89
CA PRO A 281 3.88 -1.37 -8.22
C PRO A 281 3.79 -0.68 -6.84
N ILE A 282 4.09 0.61 -6.76
CA ILE A 282 4.01 1.40 -5.52
C ILE A 282 3.16 2.65 -5.76
N TRP A 283 2.18 2.91 -4.91
CA TRP A 283 1.34 4.12 -4.94
C TRP A 283 0.79 4.33 -3.52
N GLY A 284 0.41 5.56 -3.17
CA GLY A 284 -0.12 5.83 -1.83
C GLY A 284 -0.27 7.29 -1.45
N LEU A 285 -0.64 7.51 -0.19
CA LEU A 285 -1.04 8.77 0.46
C LEU A 285 -0.09 9.16 1.60
#